data_AF-A0A7C4CWS7-F1
#
_entry.id   AF-A0A7C4CWS7-F1
#
_cell.length_a   1.000
_cell.length_b   1.000
_cell.length_c   1.000
_cell.angle_alpha   90.00
_cell.angle_beta   90.00
_cell.angle_gamma   90.00
#
_symmetry.space_group_name_H-M   'P 1'
#
loop_
_entity.id
_entity.type
_entity.pdbx_description
1 polymer ?
#
loop_
_entity_poly.entity_id
_entity_poly.type
_entity_poly.pdbx_seq_one_letter_code
_entity_poly.pdbx_strand_id
1 'polypeptide(L)'
;MKPLRMLPLIYYLATKGAMQHPIVLTTVELGKELKVSQQTASRLLRQLEGLGFIKREAFKRGQYVILTDKGLELLSQVYVGLQKVFGEVPEVLTLEGEVFTGLGEGAFYVTREGYRSQFIKKLGFEPFPGTLNLRIKNINGINTRRLLEHYQGIEIQGFSNGLRTYGPVKCFKAKINGKLDGALLLIKRSHYGFDVAEIISAYNLRKELNLRDGDLVHVGVRVKTVEA
;
A
#
# COMPACT_ATOMS: atom_id res chain seq x y z
N MET A 1 20.68 -4.75 14.89
CA MET A 1 21.13 -5.44 13.65
C MET A 1 20.30 -4.90 12.48
N LYS A 2 20.90 -4.57 11.32
CA LYS A 2 20.19 -3.90 10.21
C LYS A 2 19.13 -4.84 9.58
N PRO A 3 17.91 -4.36 9.25
CA PRO A 3 16.83 -5.14 8.64
C PRO A 3 17.26 -5.99 7.41
N LEU A 4 18.24 -5.52 6.63
CA LEU A 4 18.76 -6.22 5.46
C LEU A 4 19.25 -7.65 5.73
N ARG A 5 19.79 -7.95 6.92
CA ARG A 5 20.29 -9.31 7.22
C ARG A 5 19.17 -10.36 7.31
N MET A 6 17.91 -9.91 7.38
CA MET A 6 16.75 -10.76 7.57
C MET A 6 15.90 -10.90 6.31
N LEU A 7 16.19 -10.09 5.29
CA LEU A 7 15.54 -10.12 3.99
C LEU A 7 15.54 -11.52 3.35
N PRO A 8 16.64 -12.31 3.35
CA PRO A 8 16.62 -13.63 2.73
C PRO A 8 15.58 -14.57 3.33
N LEU A 9 15.40 -14.50 4.66
CA LEU A 9 14.40 -15.33 5.35
C LEU A 9 12.98 -14.82 5.09
N ILE A 10 12.75 -13.51 5.09
CA ILE A 10 11.44 -12.94 4.75
C ILE A 10 11.05 -13.30 3.31
N TYR A 11 11.99 -13.18 2.38
CA TYR A 11 11.82 -13.60 0.99
C TYR A 11 11.53 -15.10 0.89
N TYR A 12 12.29 -15.95 1.58
CA TYR A 12 12.03 -17.38 1.61
C TYR A 12 10.62 -17.72 2.12
N LEU A 13 10.19 -17.10 3.23
CA LEU A 13 8.83 -17.32 3.75
C LEU A 13 7.78 -16.86 2.72
N ALA A 14 8.02 -15.74 2.04
CA ALA A 14 7.14 -15.26 0.97
C ALA A 14 7.04 -16.27 -0.19
N THR A 15 8.14 -16.85 -0.65
CA THR A 15 8.12 -17.85 -1.74
C THR A 15 7.42 -19.15 -1.36
N LYS A 16 7.26 -19.42 -0.05
CA LYS A 16 6.45 -20.53 0.47
C LYS A 16 4.96 -20.18 0.66
N GLY A 17 4.53 -18.96 0.34
CA GLY A 17 3.14 -18.52 0.41
C GLY A 17 2.76 -17.76 1.67
N ALA A 18 3.72 -17.44 2.56
CA ALA A 18 3.46 -16.74 3.82
C ALA A 18 2.95 -15.29 3.65
N MET A 19 2.81 -14.80 2.41
CA MET A 19 2.19 -13.50 2.11
C MET A 19 0.67 -13.54 2.17
N GLN A 20 0.05 -14.70 1.93
CA GLN A 20 -1.41 -14.83 1.74
C GLN A 20 -2.06 -15.63 2.86
N HIS A 21 -1.40 -16.69 3.31
CA HIS A 21 -1.91 -17.60 4.32
C HIS A 21 -0.79 -18.05 5.27
N PRO A 22 -1.12 -18.44 6.50
CA PRO A 22 -0.14 -19.05 7.39
C PRO A 22 0.43 -20.32 6.75
N ILE A 23 1.77 -20.43 6.75
CA ILE A 23 2.47 -21.63 6.30
C ILE A 23 2.89 -22.47 7.49
N VAL A 24 2.90 -23.78 7.33
CA VAL A 24 3.44 -24.70 8.34
C VAL A 24 4.93 -24.89 8.08
N LEU A 25 5.75 -24.71 9.12
CA LEU A 25 7.17 -25.09 9.06
C LEU A 25 7.74 -25.57 10.40
N THR A 26 8.70 -26.48 10.33
CA THR A 26 9.55 -26.83 11.47
C THR A 26 10.89 -26.10 11.40
N THR A 27 11.53 -25.90 12.56
CA THR A 27 12.89 -25.34 12.61
C THR A 27 13.94 -26.29 12.05
N VAL A 28 13.65 -27.59 11.97
CA VAL A 28 14.54 -28.60 11.38
C VAL A 28 14.55 -28.45 9.86
N GLU A 29 13.38 -28.39 9.23
CA GLU A 29 13.25 -28.14 7.79
C GLU A 29 13.86 -26.79 7.41
N LEU A 30 13.56 -25.75 8.18
CA LEU A 30 14.12 -24.42 7.93
C LEU A 30 15.65 -24.41 8.08
N GLY A 31 16.21 -25.11 9.05
CA GLY A 31 17.67 -25.24 9.21
C GLY A 31 18.32 -25.91 8.01
N LYS A 32 17.73 -27.00 7.51
CA LYS A 32 18.20 -27.70 6.31
C LYS A 32 18.19 -26.79 5.08
N GLU A 33 17.09 -26.09 4.86
CA GLU A 33 16.95 -25.18 3.71
C GLU A 33 17.97 -24.04 3.76
N LEU A 34 18.11 -23.39 4.92
CA LEU A 34 19.02 -22.25 5.10
C LEU A 34 20.49 -22.69 5.25
N LYS A 35 20.78 -23.99 5.26
CA LYS A 35 22.10 -24.58 5.53
C LYS A 35 22.70 -24.09 6.86
N VAL A 36 21.89 -24.04 7.91
CA VAL A 36 22.29 -23.66 9.28
C VAL A 36 21.77 -24.67 10.30
N SER A 37 22.27 -24.59 11.54
CA SER A 37 21.74 -25.43 12.62
C SER A 37 20.27 -25.11 12.92
N GLN A 38 19.53 -26.11 13.39
CA GLN A 38 18.13 -25.95 13.81
C GLN A 38 17.96 -24.85 14.89
N GLN A 39 18.93 -24.72 15.80
CA GLN A 39 18.96 -23.67 16.83
C GLN A 39 19.12 -22.28 16.21
N THR A 40 19.95 -22.15 15.17
CA THR A 40 20.12 -20.90 14.43
C THR A 40 18.84 -20.53 13.71
N ALA A 41 18.18 -21.47 13.03
CA ALA A 41 16.90 -21.25 12.38
C ALA A 41 15.81 -20.80 13.38
N SER A 42 15.73 -21.46 14.55
CA SER A 42 14.82 -21.06 15.64
C SER A 42 15.08 -19.63 16.12
N ARG A 43 16.35 -19.26 16.29
CA ARG A 43 16.75 -17.90 16.70
C ARG A 43 16.35 -16.86 15.67
N LEU A 44 16.55 -17.13 14.37
CA LEU A 44 16.18 -16.20 13.29
C LEU A 44 14.68 -15.96 13.23
N LEU A 45 13.84 -17.00 13.39
CA LEU A 45 12.39 -16.84 13.45
C LEU A 45 11.94 -16.01 14.65
N ARG A 46 12.50 -16.25 15.85
CA ARG A 46 12.22 -15.42 17.03
C ARG A 46 12.61 -13.96 16.82
N GLN A 47 13.71 -13.71 16.12
CA GLN A 47 14.13 -12.35 15.79
C GLN A 47 13.17 -11.68 14.81
N LEU A 48 12.70 -12.39 13.78
CA LEU A 48 11.70 -11.86 12.84
C LEU A 48 10.39 -11.48 13.55
N GLU A 49 9.93 -12.34 14.45
CA GLU A 49 8.73 -12.09 15.25
C GLU A 49 8.94 -10.92 16.22
N GLY A 50 10.06 -10.90 16.95
CA GLY A 50 10.38 -9.81 17.87
C GLY A 50 10.53 -8.44 17.20
N LEU A 51 10.91 -8.42 15.91
CA LEU A 51 10.93 -7.20 15.10
C LEU A 51 9.57 -6.91 14.43
N GLY A 52 8.58 -7.78 14.60
CA GLY A 52 7.23 -7.64 14.06
C GLY A 52 7.14 -7.87 12.57
N PHE A 53 8.10 -8.55 11.92
CA PHE A 53 8.03 -8.87 10.50
C PHE A 53 7.12 -10.07 10.22
N ILE A 54 7.00 -10.99 11.18
CA ILE A 54 6.16 -12.19 11.09
C ILE A 54 5.29 -12.34 12.34
N LYS A 55 4.18 -13.05 12.19
CA LYS A 55 3.42 -13.65 13.31
C LYS A 55 3.62 -15.14 13.28
N ARG A 56 3.68 -15.77 14.46
CA ARG A 56 3.80 -17.22 14.57
C ARG A 56 2.86 -17.78 15.62
N GLU A 57 2.48 -19.04 15.41
CA GLU A 57 1.70 -19.81 16.36
C GLU A 57 2.25 -21.24 16.42
N ALA A 58 2.69 -21.67 17.60
CA ALA A 58 3.29 -22.99 17.78
C ALA A 58 2.21 -24.06 18.05
N PHE A 59 2.43 -25.27 17.55
CA PHE A 59 1.59 -26.43 17.83
C PHE A 59 2.43 -27.71 17.92
N LYS A 60 1.80 -28.84 18.29
CA LYS A 60 2.52 -30.11 18.62
C LYS A 60 3.52 -30.60 17.56
N ARG A 61 3.33 -30.28 16.27
CA ARG A 61 4.15 -30.77 15.16
C ARG A 61 4.81 -29.67 14.32
N GLY A 62 4.86 -28.43 14.81
CA GLY A 62 5.49 -27.34 14.06
C GLY A 62 5.03 -25.97 14.52
N GLN A 63 5.11 -25.00 13.61
CA GLN A 63 4.55 -23.67 13.83
C GLN A 63 3.90 -23.15 12.54
N TYR A 64 2.83 -22.38 12.71
CA TYR A 64 2.30 -21.52 11.67
C TYR A 64 3.14 -20.24 11.61
N VAL A 65 3.45 -19.77 10.41
CA VAL A 65 4.13 -18.49 10.19
C VAL A 65 3.44 -17.73 9.07
N ILE A 66 3.19 -16.44 9.29
CA ILE A 66 2.68 -15.53 8.27
C ILE A 66 3.46 -14.21 8.32
N LEU A 67 3.69 -13.61 7.15
CA LEU A 67 4.24 -12.27 7.07
C LEU A 67 3.20 -11.25 7.55
N THR A 68 3.66 -10.26 8.31
CA THR A 68 2.85 -9.10 8.67
C THR A 68 2.90 -8.04 7.57
N ASP A 69 2.06 -7.01 7.66
CA ASP A 69 2.20 -5.82 6.81
C ASP A 69 3.61 -5.23 6.83
N LYS A 70 4.28 -5.23 7.98
CA LYS A 70 5.67 -4.76 8.09
C LYS A 70 6.65 -5.66 7.34
N GLY A 71 6.43 -6.97 7.34
CA GLY A 71 7.20 -7.94 6.55
C GLY A 71 7.02 -7.74 5.05
N LEU A 72 5.77 -7.54 4.63
CA LEU A 72 5.42 -7.28 3.23
C LEU A 72 5.95 -5.94 2.75
N GLU A 73 5.89 -4.90 3.58
CA GLU A 73 6.43 -3.58 3.27
C GLU A 73 7.93 -3.63 2.96
N LEU A 74 8.70 -4.43 3.70
CA LEU A 74 10.13 -4.59 3.42
C LEU A 74 10.37 -5.24 2.04
N LEU A 75 9.55 -6.23 1.66
CA LEU A 75 9.64 -6.85 0.34
C LEU A 75 9.23 -5.87 -0.77
N SER A 76 8.15 -5.12 -0.57
CA SER A 76 7.70 -4.08 -1.49
C SER A 76 8.75 -3.01 -1.70
N GLN A 77 9.43 -2.58 -0.63
CA GLN A 77 10.52 -1.60 -0.70
C GLN A 77 11.68 -2.12 -1.56
N VAL A 78 12.08 -3.37 -1.36
CA VAL A 78 13.17 -4.00 -2.13
C VAL A 78 12.76 -4.14 -3.60
N TYR A 79 11.54 -4.61 -3.87
CA TYR A 79 11.04 -4.79 -5.24
C TYR A 79 11.06 -3.47 -6.03
N VAL A 80 10.47 -2.39 -5.48
CA VAL A 80 10.49 -1.08 -6.15
C VAL A 80 11.91 -0.52 -6.25
N GLY A 81 12.78 -0.79 -5.26
CA GLY A 81 14.19 -0.45 -5.32
C GLY A 81 14.92 -1.11 -6.49
N LEU A 82 14.70 -2.41 -6.70
CA LEU A 82 15.28 -3.16 -7.81
C LEU A 82 14.76 -2.67 -9.16
N GLN A 83 13.46 -2.39 -9.30
CA GLN A 83 12.92 -1.80 -10.53
C GLN A 83 13.61 -0.48 -10.90
N LYS A 84 13.91 0.37 -9.91
CA LYS A 84 14.66 1.62 -10.14
C LYS A 84 16.08 1.34 -10.60
N VAL A 85 16.78 0.40 -9.96
CA VAL A 85 18.15 0.02 -10.32
C VAL A 85 18.23 -0.51 -11.74
N PHE A 86 17.25 -1.31 -12.18
CA PHE A 86 17.22 -1.89 -13.53
C PHE A 86 16.53 -1.02 -14.57
N GLY A 87 15.99 0.15 -14.20
CA GLY A 87 15.26 1.03 -15.12
C GLY A 87 13.87 0.50 -15.54
N GLU A 88 13.33 -0.47 -14.83
CA GLU A 88 12.07 -1.18 -15.11
C GLU A 88 10.86 -0.57 -14.36
N VAL A 89 10.92 0.71 -14.02
CA VAL A 89 9.81 1.39 -13.35
C VAL A 89 8.62 1.47 -14.33
N PRO A 90 7.47 0.85 -14.02
CA PRO A 90 6.30 0.91 -14.89
C PRO A 90 5.79 2.34 -14.99
N GLU A 91 5.22 2.72 -16.13
CA GLU A 91 4.58 4.03 -16.26
C GLU A 91 3.28 4.11 -15.46
N VAL A 92 2.47 3.05 -15.56
CA VAL A 92 1.14 2.95 -14.96
C VAL A 92 1.00 1.62 -14.20
N LEU A 93 0.42 1.68 -13.02
CA LEU A 93 -0.10 0.51 -12.29
C LEU A 93 -1.61 0.51 -12.33
N THR A 94 -2.22 -0.68 -12.46
CA THR A 94 -3.68 -0.80 -12.48
C THR A 94 -4.19 -1.37 -11.16
N LEU A 95 -5.23 -0.72 -10.63
CA LEU A 95 -6.01 -1.19 -9.49
C LEU A 95 -7.45 -1.41 -9.92
N GLU A 96 -8.10 -2.39 -9.32
CA GLU A 96 -9.54 -2.61 -9.40
C GLU A 96 -10.09 -2.61 -7.98
N GLY A 97 -11.21 -1.92 -7.77
CA GLY A 97 -11.88 -1.95 -6.48
C GLY A 97 -13.37 -1.68 -6.59
N GLU A 98 -14.07 -2.13 -5.57
CA GLU A 98 -15.52 -1.99 -5.43
C GLU A 98 -15.86 -0.68 -4.73
N VAL A 99 -16.73 0.10 -5.32
CA VAL A 99 -17.19 1.37 -4.75
C VAL A 99 -17.91 1.11 -3.43
N PHE A 100 -17.60 1.89 -2.40
CA PHE A 100 -18.32 1.85 -1.13
C PHE A 100 -18.46 3.22 -0.49
N THR A 101 -19.50 3.40 0.32
CA THR A 101 -19.69 4.59 1.14
C THR A 101 -18.83 4.50 2.41
N GLY A 102 -17.95 5.48 2.60
CA GLY A 102 -17.11 5.59 3.81
C GLY A 102 -17.77 6.43 4.90
N LEU A 103 -16.98 6.88 5.88
CA LEU A 103 -17.42 7.70 7.02
C LEU A 103 -17.81 9.15 6.65
N GLY A 104 -17.76 9.54 5.37
CA GLY A 104 -18.10 10.89 4.91
C GLY A 104 -17.06 11.98 5.21
N GLU A 105 -15.92 11.63 5.81
CA GLU A 105 -14.91 12.63 6.21
C GLU A 105 -14.07 13.19 5.05
N GLY A 106 -14.02 12.51 3.90
CA GLY A 106 -13.20 12.94 2.76
C GLY A 106 -13.50 14.37 2.31
N ALA A 107 -14.79 14.75 2.27
CA ALA A 107 -15.22 16.10 1.91
C ALA A 107 -14.69 17.18 2.88
N PHE A 108 -14.60 16.85 4.18
CA PHE A 108 -14.08 17.76 5.19
C PHE A 108 -12.59 18.06 4.99
N TYR A 109 -11.78 17.07 4.62
CA TYR A 109 -10.34 17.23 4.42
C TYR A 109 -10.02 17.85 3.06
N VAL A 110 -10.65 17.36 1.98
CA VAL A 110 -10.37 17.81 0.60
C VAL A 110 -10.62 19.30 0.41
N THR A 111 -11.59 19.87 1.13
CA THR A 111 -11.93 21.29 1.06
C THR A 111 -11.11 22.20 1.98
N ARG A 112 -10.20 21.65 2.82
CA ARG A 112 -9.35 22.50 3.67
C ARG A 112 -8.35 23.26 2.81
N GLU A 113 -8.26 24.57 3.01
CA GLU A 113 -7.44 25.42 2.14
C GLU A 113 -5.96 25.01 2.10
N GLY A 114 -5.41 24.51 3.20
CA GLY A 114 -4.04 23.98 3.23
C GLY A 114 -3.82 22.75 2.32
N TYR A 115 -4.85 21.95 2.06
CA TYR A 115 -4.82 20.87 1.07
C TYR A 115 -5.28 21.33 -0.30
N ARG A 116 -6.44 22.00 -0.38
CA ARG A 116 -7.08 22.45 -1.62
C ARG A 116 -6.14 23.28 -2.50
N SER A 117 -5.45 24.27 -1.94
CA SER A 117 -4.48 25.09 -2.68
C SER A 117 -3.33 24.26 -3.27
N GLN A 118 -2.84 23.26 -2.52
CA GLN A 118 -1.80 22.37 -2.99
C GLN A 118 -2.30 21.38 -4.04
N PHE A 119 -3.55 20.90 -3.95
CA PHE A 119 -4.15 20.07 -5.00
C PHE A 119 -4.25 20.84 -6.32
N ILE A 120 -4.74 22.08 -6.29
CA ILE A 120 -4.79 22.95 -7.47
C ILE A 120 -3.39 23.14 -8.06
N LYS A 121 -2.42 23.53 -7.23
CA LYS A 121 -1.05 23.82 -7.69
C LYS A 121 -0.29 22.59 -8.19
N LYS A 122 -0.42 21.44 -7.53
CA LYS A 122 0.42 20.24 -7.78
C LYS A 122 -0.27 19.17 -8.62
N LEU A 123 -1.59 19.04 -8.53
CA LEU A 123 -2.36 18.09 -9.31
C LEU A 123 -2.99 18.72 -10.56
N GLY A 124 -3.18 20.04 -10.56
CA GLY A 124 -3.66 20.81 -11.70
C GLY A 124 -5.18 20.91 -11.80
N PHE A 125 -5.91 20.62 -10.71
CA PHE A 125 -7.36 20.76 -10.66
C PHE A 125 -7.86 21.12 -9.26
N GLU A 126 -8.99 21.80 -9.20
CA GLU A 126 -9.74 21.97 -7.96
C GLU A 126 -10.56 20.70 -7.70
N PRO A 127 -10.40 20.01 -6.56
CA PRO A 127 -11.11 18.78 -6.29
C PRO A 127 -12.58 19.04 -5.92
N PHE A 128 -13.47 18.17 -6.40
CA PHE A 128 -14.83 18.06 -5.90
C PHE A 128 -14.82 17.78 -4.39
N PRO A 129 -15.75 18.33 -3.59
CA PRO A 129 -15.85 18.11 -2.14
C PRO A 129 -16.19 16.66 -1.74
N GLY A 130 -15.23 15.73 -1.88
CA GLY A 130 -15.40 14.34 -1.51
C GLY A 130 -14.31 13.43 -2.07
N THR A 131 -14.35 12.17 -1.65
CA THR A 131 -13.50 11.10 -2.17
C THR A 131 -14.36 9.96 -2.70
N LEU A 132 -13.93 9.34 -3.80
CA LEU A 132 -14.42 8.03 -4.21
C LEU A 132 -13.59 6.97 -3.48
N ASN A 133 -14.24 6.15 -2.66
CA ASN A 133 -13.58 5.08 -1.92
C ASN A 133 -13.79 3.76 -2.65
N LEU A 134 -12.71 3.02 -2.86
CA LEU A 134 -12.71 1.72 -3.49
C LEU A 134 -12.16 0.66 -2.52
N ARG A 135 -12.87 -0.46 -2.37
CA ARG A 135 -12.42 -1.64 -1.63
C ARG A 135 -11.75 -2.60 -2.59
N ILE A 136 -10.47 -2.88 -2.37
CA ILE A 136 -9.69 -3.82 -3.15
C ILE A 136 -9.78 -5.19 -2.48
N LYS A 137 -10.51 -6.11 -3.10
CA LYS A 137 -10.72 -7.46 -2.55
C LYS A 137 -9.65 -8.47 -2.96
N ASN A 138 -9.04 -8.28 -4.14
CA ASN A 138 -8.06 -9.23 -4.66
C ASN A 138 -6.65 -8.93 -4.13
N ILE A 139 -5.89 -9.99 -3.85
CA ILE A 139 -4.56 -9.88 -3.22
C ILE A 139 -3.55 -9.15 -4.10
N ASN A 140 -3.64 -9.31 -5.42
CA ASN A 140 -2.75 -8.66 -6.38
C ASN A 140 -2.91 -7.13 -6.33
N GLY A 141 -4.14 -6.64 -6.25
CA GLY A 141 -4.48 -5.23 -6.12
C GLY A 141 -4.04 -4.66 -4.77
N ILE A 142 -4.21 -5.41 -3.67
CA ILE A 142 -3.69 -5.01 -2.36
C ILE A 142 -2.16 -4.86 -2.42
N ASN A 143 -1.47 -5.81 -3.06
CA ASN A 143 -0.03 -5.74 -3.26
C ASN A 143 0.35 -4.55 -4.14
N THR A 144 -0.34 -4.31 -5.26
CA THR A 144 -0.12 -3.13 -6.12
C THR A 144 -0.33 -1.83 -5.33
N ARG A 145 -1.38 -1.74 -4.50
CA ARG A 145 -1.63 -0.59 -3.62
C ARG A 145 -0.50 -0.41 -2.61
N ARG A 146 0.05 -1.48 -2.05
CA ARG A 146 1.22 -1.44 -1.16
C ARG A 146 2.47 -0.91 -1.88
N LEU A 147 2.73 -1.34 -3.12
CA LEU A 147 3.88 -0.86 -3.89
C LEU A 147 3.88 0.68 -4.06
N LEU A 148 2.70 1.31 -4.16
CA LEU A 148 2.57 2.77 -4.26
C LEU A 148 3.22 3.53 -3.09
N GLU A 149 3.39 2.92 -1.92
CA GLU A 149 4.10 3.55 -0.79
C GLU A 149 5.57 3.85 -1.14
N HIS A 150 6.20 3.08 -2.04
CA HIS A 150 7.62 3.17 -2.37
C HIS A 150 7.94 3.81 -3.73
N TYR A 151 6.95 3.97 -4.62
CA TYR A 151 7.12 4.79 -5.82
C TYR A 151 7.25 6.27 -5.45
N GLN A 152 7.82 7.08 -6.33
CA GLN A 152 7.78 8.53 -6.12
C GLN A 152 6.38 9.05 -6.45
N GLY A 153 5.81 9.85 -5.56
CA GLY A 153 4.48 10.44 -5.73
C GLY A 153 4.55 11.96 -5.56
N ILE A 154 3.41 12.61 -5.79
CA ILE A 154 3.24 14.05 -5.59
C ILE A 154 2.94 14.26 -4.11
N GLU A 155 3.87 14.85 -3.37
CA GLU A 155 3.68 15.10 -1.95
C GLU A 155 2.89 16.39 -1.71
N ILE A 156 1.80 16.27 -0.96
CA ILE A 156 1.02 17.36 -0.40
C ILE A 156 1.47 17.52 1.05
N GLN A 157 2.04 18.68 1.37
CA GLN A 157 2.63 18.94 2.67
C GLN A 157 1.55 19.07 3.74
N GLY A 158 1.85 18.57 4.94
CA GLY A 158 1.02 18.81 6.11
C GLY A 158 1.00 20.29 6.51
N PHE A 159 0.00 20.69 7.29
CA PHE A 159 -0.14 22.06 7.77
C PHE A 159 -0.85 22.07 9.13
N SER A 160 -0.86 23.23 9.80
CA SER A 160 -1.63 23.44 11.03
C SER A 160 -2.46 24.71 10.90
N ASN A 161 -3.65 24.72 11.49
CA ASN A 161 -4.50 25.92 11.59
C ASN A 161 -4.56 26.48 13.03
N GLY A 162 -3.60 26.10 13.88
CA GLY A 162 -3.57 26.48 15.31
C GLY A 162 -4.45 25.62 16.22
N LEU A 163 -5.54 25.05 15.71
CA LEU A 163 -6.43 24.14 16.45
C LEU A 163 -6.08 22.67 16.23
N ARG A 164 -5.64 22.32 15.02
CA ARG A 164 -5.35 20.96 14.60
C ARG A 164 -4.20 20.92 13.62
N THR A 165 -3.40 19.86 13.70
CA THR A 165 -2.37 19.52 12.73
C THR A 165 -2.90 18.49 11.73
N TYR A 166 -2.65 18.75 10.46
CA TYR A 166 -3.01 17.94 9.31
C TYR A 166 -1.74 17.32 8.73
N GLY A 167 -1.74 15.99 8.57
CA GLY A 167 -0.56 15.26 8.10
C GLY A 167 -0.31 15.42 6.60
N PRO A 168 0.89 15.07 6.10
CA PRO A 168 1.13 15.03 4.67
C PRO A 168 0.31 13.93 3.99
N VAL A 169 0.01 14.13 2.71
CA VAL A 169 -0.67 13.16 1.85
C VAL A 169 0.18 12.94 0.61
N LYS A 170 0.37 11.70 0.20
CA LYS A 170 1.08 11.38 -1.04
C LYS A 170 0.07 11.04 -2.12
N CYS A 171 0.16 11.69 -3.27
CA CYS A 171 -0.80 11.55 -4.35
C CYS A 171 -0.16 10.94 -5.59
N PHE A 172 -0.99 10.27 -6.39
CA PHE A 172 -0.62 9.81 -7.73
C PHE A 172 -1.70 10.23 -8.71
N LYS A 173 -1.32 10.79 -9.86
CA LYS A 173 -2.28 11.06 -10.93
C LYS A 173 -2.90 9.75 -11.41
N ALA A 174 -4.21 9.76 -11.63
CA ALA A 174 -4.98 8.56 -11.91
C ALA A 174 -5.95 8.79 -13.06
N LYS A 175 -6.20 7.71 -13.83
CA LYS A 175 -7.26 7.63 -14.84
C LYS A 175 -8.32 6.63 -14.36
N ILE A 176 -9.55 7.10 -14.16
CA ILE A 176 -10.67 6.33 -13.62
C ILE A 176 -11.51 5.80 -14.79
N ASN A 177 -11.68 4.47 -14.86
CA ASN A 177 -12.34 3.74 -15.96
C ASN A 177 -11.85 4.15 -17.36
N GLY A 178 -10.59 4.56 -17.48
CA GLY A 178 -10.01 5.08 -18.73
C GLY A 178 -10.58 6.42 -19.20
N LYS A 179 -11.53 7.02 -18.48
CA LYS A 179 -12.33 8.17 -18.92
C LYS A 179 -11.94 9.45 -18.19
N LEU A 180 -12.11 9.47 -16.87
CA LEU A 180 -11.96 10.68 -16.07
C LEU A 180 -10.59 10.76 -15.42
N ASP A 181 -10.04 11.97 -15.36
CA ASP A 181 -8.80 12.24 -14.64
C ASP A 181 -9.07 12.49 -13.15
N GLY A 182 -8.12 12.11 -12.32
CA GLY A 182 -8.16 12.33 -10.88
C GLY A 182 -6.81 12.06 -10.25
N ALA A 183 -6.81 11.86 -8.93
CA ALA A 183 -5.65 11.45 -8.18
C ALA A 183 -6.01 10.46 -7.08
N LEU A 184 -5.20 9.42 -6.93
CA LEU A 184 -5.26 8.49 -5.81
C LEU A 184 -4.47 9.06 -4.63
N LEU A 185 -5.05 9.00 -3.43
CA LEU A 185 -4.48 9.48 -2.18
C LEU A 185 -3.90 8.33 -1.35
N LEU A 186 -2.66 8.47 -0.88
CA LEU A 186 -2.09 7.65 0.19
C LEU A 186 -2.03 8.50 1.47
N ILE A 187 -2.88 8.16 2.43
CA ILE A 187 -3.02 8.87 3.70
C ILE A 187 -2.42 8.01 4.81
N LYS A 188 -1.33 8.48 5.43
CA LYS A 188 -0.58 7.71 6.45
C LYS A 188 -1.36 7.42 7.73
N ARG A 189 -2.39 8.20 8.05
CA ARG A 189 -3.29 8.03 9.22
C ARG A 189 -4.74 7.94 8.75
N SER A 190 -5.01 6.97 7.88
CA SER A 190 -6.36 6.64 7.42
C SER A 190 -6.99 5.62 8.38
N HIS A 191 -8.33 5.57 8.41
CA HIS A 191 -9.09 4.53 9.12
C HIS A 191 -9.03 3.16 8.42
N TYR A 192 -8.44 3.11 7.22
CA TYR A 192 -8.41 1.94 6.35
C TYR A 192 -6.99 1.45 6.09
N GLY A 193 -6.86 0.14 5.81
CA GLY A 193 -5.60 -0.49 5.45
C GLY A 193 -5.30 -0.41 3.95
N PHE A 194 -4.41 -1.30 3.49
CA PHE A 194 -4.02 -1.41 2.08
C PHE A 194 -5.13 -1.94 1.16
N ASP A 195 -6.25 -2.37 1.73
CA ASP A 195 -7.44 -2.82 1.00
C ASP A 195 -8.35 -1.67 0.56
N VAL A 196 -7.97 -0.41 0.82
CA VAL A 196 -8.74 0.77 0.39
C VAL A 196 -7.88 1.72 -0.43
N ALA A 197 -8.47 2.23 -1.51
CA ALA A 197 -7.97 3.35 -2.28
C ALA A 197 -8.98 4.51 -2.23
N GLU A 198 -8.49 5.71 -1.99
CA GLU A 198 -9.27 6.94 -2.00
C GLU A 198 -8.87 7.79 -3.21
N ILE A 199 -9.86 8.29 -3.95
CA ILE A 199 -9.63 9.02 -5.20
C ILE A 199 -10.34 10.37 -5.13
N ILE A 200 -9.65 11.42 -5.54
CA ILE A 200 -10.21 12.75 -5.79
C ILE A 200 -10.20 13.07 -7.29
N SER A 201 -11.12 13.90 -7.73
CA SER A 201 -11.21 14.41 -9.10
C SER A 201 -11.85 15.80 -9.06
N ALA A 202 -11.75 16.56 -10.15
CA ALA A 202 -12.52 17.78 -10.32
C ALA A 202 -14.03 17.53 -10.34
N TYR A 203 -14.45 16.30 -10.64
CA TYR A 203 -15.84 15.93 -10.80
C TYR A 203 -16.35 15.05 -9.66
N ASN A 204 -17.67 15.04 -9.48
CA ASN A 204 -18.34 14.02 -8.68
C ASN A 204 -18.32 12.69 -9.45
N LEU A 205 -17.31 11.86 -9.21
CA LEU A 205 -17.09 10.60 -9.93
C LEU A 205 -18.30 9.67 -9.90
N ARG A 206 -19.07 9.62 -8.79
CA ARG A 206 -20.28 8.80 -8.72
C ARG A 206 -21.34 9.28 -9.69
N LYS A 207 -21.55 10.59 -9.78
CA LYS A 207 -22.51 11.19 -10.72
C LYS A 207 -22.06 11.00 -12.16
N GLU A 208 -20.81 11.37 -12.48
CA GLU A 208 -20.30 11.34 -13.85
C GLU A 208 -20.18 9.93 -14.44
N LEU A 209 -19.90 8.93 -13.60
CA LEU A 209 -19.77 7.53 -14.01
C LEU A 209 -20.99 6.68 -13.65
N ASN A 210 -22.04 7.29 -13.10
CA ASN A 210 -23.26 6.62 -12.60
C ASN A 210 -22.97 5.44 -11.65
N LEU A 211 -22.04 5.63 -10.72
CA LEU A 211 -21.57 4.58 -9.80
C LEU A 211 -22.41 4.50 -8.53
N ARG A 212 -22.66 3.27 -8.09
CA ARG A 212 -23.30 2.87 -6.84
C ARG A 212 -22.34 2.03 -6.00
N ASP A 213 -22.68 1.85 -4.74
CA ASP A 213 -21.95 0.90 -3.90
C ASP A 213 -22.06 -0.51 -4.50
N GLY A 214 -20.95 -1.23 -4.53
CA GLY A 214 -20.84 -2.53 -5.21
C GLY A 214 -20.31 -2.47 -6.64
N ASP A 215 -20.27 -1.29 -7.28
CA ASP A 215 -19.78 -1.19 -8.66
C ASP A 215 -18.26 -1.32 -8.73
N LEU A 216 -17.77 -2.03 -9.74
CA LEU A 216 -16.34 -2.17 -9.99
C LEU A 216 -15.79 -0.97 -10.76
N VAL A 217 -14.64 -0.47 -10.30
CA VAL A 217 -13.92 0.64 -10.92
C VAL A 217 -12.46 0.25 -11.15
N HIS A 218 -11.98 0.49 -12.37
CA HIS A 218 -10.57 0.36 -12.73
C HIS A 218 -9.86 1.70 -12.64
N VAL A 219 -8.66 1.69 -12.07
CA VAL A 219 -7.87 2.90 -11.84
C VAL A 219 -6.45 2.68 -12.36
N GLY A 220 -6.08 3.41 -13.40
CA GLY A 220 -4.70 3.47 -13.88
C GLY A 220 -3.95 4.57 -13.13
N VAL A 221 -2.97 4.19 -12.32
CA VAL A 221 -2.18 5.07 -11.44
C VAL A 221 -0.82 5.32 -12.07
N ARG A 222 -0.48 6.57 -12.39
CA ARG A 222 0.82 6.93 -12.97
C ARG A 222 1.90 6.96 -11.89
N VAL A 223 2.93 6.13 -12.01
CA VAL A 223 4.00 5.99 -10.99
C VAL A 223 5.39 6.38 -11.48
N LYS A 224 5.55 6.63 -12.78
CA LYS A 224 6.75 7.24 -13.35
C LYS A 224 6.56 8.75 -13.37
N THR A 225 7.38 9.47 -12.60
CA THR A 225 7.44 10.92 -12.71
C THR A 225 8.12 11.26 -14.03
N VAL A 226 7.47 12.07 -14.86
CA VAL A 226 8.18 12.76 -15.94
C VAL A 226 9.00 13.83 -15.23
N GLU A 227 10.32 13.75 -15.30
CA GLU A 227 11.18 14.89 -14.95
C GLU A 227 10.73 16.06 -15.83
N ALA A 228 10.26 17.12 -15.20
CA ALA A 228 9.91 18.38 -15.87
C ALA A 228 11.18 19.18 -16.17
#